data_AF-A0A388T966-F1
#
_entry.id   AF-A0A388T966-F1
#
_cell.length_a   1.000
_cell.length_b   1.000
_cell.length_c   1.000
_cell.angle_alpha   90.00
_cell.angle_beta   90.00
_cell.angle_gamma   90.00
#
_symmetry.space_group_name_H-M   'P 1'
#
loop_
_entity.id
_entity.type
_entity.pdbx_description
1 polymer ?
#
loop_
_entity_poly.entity_id
_entity_poly.type
_entity_poly.pdbx_seq_one_letter_code
_entity_poly.pdbx_strand_id
1 'polypeptide(L)' 'GVKQLVNSGDIVSLSVSNGSVTIKTSAKALQHGLLGDKILVQVQNDKKRVLQAEITGSGECRLAL' A
#
# COMPACT_ATOMS: atom_id res chain seq x y z
N GLY A 1 -20.60 -9.93 -3.25
CA GLY A 1 -20.08 -8.54 -3.36
C GLY A 1 -18.59 -8.60 -3.25
N VAL A 2 -17.84 -7.84 -4.07
CA VAL A 2 -16.37 -7.83 -4.02
C VAL A 2 -15.95 -7.16 -2.70
N LYS A 3 -15.10 -7.83 -1.91
CA LYS A 3 -14.72 -7.36 -0.57
C LYS A 3 -13.59 -6.34 -0.69
N GLN A 4 -13.86 -5.11 -0.27
CA GLN A 4 -12.85 -4.07 -0.12
C GLN A 4 -11.80 -4.51 0.90
N LEU A 5 -10.53 -4.43 0.51
CA LEU A 5 -9.41 -4.90 1.34
C LEU A 5 -8.66 -3.76 2.02
N VAL A 6 -8.76 -2.55 1.45
CA VAL A 6 -8.15 -1.32 2.00
C VAL A 6 -9.16 -0.19 1.87
N ASN A 7 -9.34 0.59 2.93
CA ASN A 7 -10.10 1.84 2.93
C ASN A 7 -9.17 3.04 2.91
N SER A 8 -9.65 4.16 2.37
CA SER A 8 -8.96 5.44 2.54
C SER A 8 -8.89 5.78 4.03
N GLY A 9 -7.69 6.15 4.49
CA GLY A 9 -7.41 6.40 5.89
C GLY A 9 -6.72 5.24 6.62
N ASP A 10 -6.84 4.01 6.11
CA ASP A 10 -6.24 2.83 6.74
C ASP A 10 -4.72 2.93 6.77
N ILE A 11 -4.13 2.37 7.83
CA ILE A 11 -2.69 2.15 7.89
C ILE A 11 -2.41 0.77 7.32
N VAL A 12 -1.66 0.73 6.22
CA VAL A 12 -1.31 -0.48 5.48
C VAL A 12 0.17 -0.79 5.62
N SER A 13 0.50 -2.08 5.55
CA SER A 13 1.89 -2.54 5.42
C SER A 13 2.30 -2.46 3.96
N LEU A 14 3.25 -1.59 3.65
CA LEU A 14 3.84 -1.44 2.34
C LEU A 14 5.14 -2.26 2.26
N SER A 15 5.19 -3.19 1.31
CA SER A 15 6.39 -3.97 0.99
C SER A 15 7.03 -3.47 -0.31
N VAL A 16 8.35 -3.32 -0.29
CA VAL A 16 9.16 -3.00 -1.46
C VAL A 16 10.19 -4.10 -1.61
N SER A 17 10.29 -4.70 -2.79
CA SER A 17 11.28 -5.75 -3.07
C SER A 17 12.15 -5.32 -4.25
N ASN A 18 13.46 -5.33 -4.07
CA ASN A 18 14.44 -5.16 -5.14
C ASN A 18 15.48 -6.28 -5.04
N GLY A 19 15.34 -7.29 -5.91
CA GLY A 19 16.17 -8.50 -5.86
C GLY A 19 16.00 -9.27 -4.55
N SER A 20 17.07 -9.37 -3.77
CA SER A 20 17.09 -10.08 -2.49
C SER A 20 16.63 -9.24 -1.29
N VAL A 21 16.49 -7.92 -1.46
CA VAL A 21 16.15 -7.01 -0.36
C VAL A 21 14.64 -6.77 -0.36
N THR A 22 14.00 -7.06 0.78
CA THR A 22 12.61 -6.66 1.05
C THR A 22 12.58 -5.66 2.19
N ILE A 23 12.03 -4.48 1.93
CA ILE A 23 11.80 -3.44 2.92
C ILE A 23 10.30 -3.43 3.22
N LYS A 24 9.94 -3.42 4.52
CA LYS A 24 8.56 -3.23 4.97
C LYS A 24 8.46 -1.90 5.71
N THR A 25 7.44 -1.12 5.40
CA THR A 25 7.13 0.16 6.05
C THR A 25 5.62 0.33 6.19
N SER A 26 5.18 1.19 7.09
CA SER A 26 3.77 1.58 7.19
C SER A 26 3.47 2.77 6.28
N ALA A 27 2.32 2.74 5.63
CA ALA A 27 1.80 3.85 4.84
C ALA A 27 0.31 4.06 5.13
N LYS A 28 -0.18 5.28 4.95
CA LYS A 28 -1.61 5.61 5.01
C LYS A 28 -2.20 5.48 3.62
N ALA A 29 -3.23 4.67 3.47
CA ALA A 29 -3.99 4.60 2.22
C ALA A 29 -4.73 5.92 1.97
N LEU A 30 -4.58 6.50 0.78
CA LEU A 30 -5.30 7.70 0.37
C LEU A 30 -6.59 7.34 -0.39
N GLN A 31 -6.67 6.12 -0.89
CA GLN A 31 -7.79 5.60 -1.68
C GLN A 31 -8.22 4.24 -1.12
N HIS A 32 -9.50 3.91 -1.36
CA HIS A 32 -9.97 2.54 -1.15
C HIS A 32 -9.58 1.66 -2.34
N GLY A 33 -9.54 0.35 -2.13
CA GLY A 33 -9.35 -0.60 -3.22
C GLY A 33 -9.59 -2.06 -2.84
N LEU A 34 -9.62 -2.86 -3.88
CA LEU A 34 -9.79 -4.31 -3.88
C LEU A 34 -8.43 -4.99 -4.13
N LEU A 35 -8.39 -6.32 -4.03
CA LEU A 35 -7.20 -7.09 -4.37
C LEU A 35 -6.75 -6.81 -5.82
N GLY A 36 -5.49 -6.45 -6.01
CA GLY A 36 -4.89 -6.12 -7.31
C GLY A 36 -5.07 -4.66 -7.74
N ASP A 37 -5.87 -3.85 -7.04
CA ASP A 37 -6.00 -2.44 -7.37
C ASP A 37 -4.71 -1.67 -7.03
N LYS A 38 -4.38 -0.69 -7.87
CA LYS A 38 -3.29 0.24 -7.64
C LYS A 38 -3.82 1.50 -6.97
N ILE A 39 -3.46 1.71 -5.71
CA ILE A 39 -3.89 2.86 -4.91
C ILE A 39 -2.72 3.78 -4.55
N LEU A 40 -3.03 5.05 -4.28
CA LEU A 40 -2.08 5.98 -3.70
C LEU A 40 -1.98 5.77 -2.19
N VAL A 41 -0.75 5.70 -1.69
CA VAL A 41 -0.42 5.59 -0.28
C VAL A 41 0.60 6.66 0.11
N GLN A 42 0.52 7.16 1.34
CA GLN A 42 1.45 8.13 1.90
C GLN A 42 2.31 7.46 2.96
N VAL A 43 3.64 7.49 2.82
CA VAL A 43 4.54 6.85 3.80
C VAL A 43 4.42 7.55 5.16
N GLN A 44 4.23 6.80 6.25
CA GLN A 44 3.99 7.42 7.57
C GLN A 44 5.17 8.27 8.07
N ASN A 45 6.40 7.80 7.83
CA ASN A 45 7.61 8.49 8.26
C ASN A 45 8.02 9.63 7.32
N ASP A 46 7.36 9.75 6.16
CA ASP A 46 7.61 10.83 5.19
C ASP A 46 6.29 11.28 4.56
N LYS A 47 5.64 12.23 5.21
CA LYS A 47 4.33 12.77 4.78
C LYS A 47 4.38 13.44 3.41
N LYS A 48 5.56 13.76 2.85
CA LYS A 48 5.67 14.31 1.49
C LYS A 48 5.71 13.22 0.43
N ARG A 49 5.97 11.97 0.83
CA ARG A 49 6.16 10.85 -0.08
C ARG A 49 4.86 10.09 -0.29
N VAL A 50 4.25 10.36 -1.43
CA VAL A 50 3.10 9.61 -1.96
C VAL A 50 3.61 8.64 -3.01
N LEU A 51 3.16 7.40 -2.93
CA LEU A 51 3.57 6.30 -3.79
C LEU A 51 2.33 5.58 -4.34
N GLN A 52 2.47 4.98 -5.51
CA GLN A 52 1.46 4.05 -6.02
C GLN A 52 1.84 2.62 -5.61
N ALA A 53 0.90 1.91 -4.99
CA ALA A 53 1.09 0.55 -4.53
C ALA A 53 -0.09 -0.33 -4.92
N GLU A 54 0.19 -1.61 -5.20
CA GLU A 54 -0.81 -2.63 -5.51
C GLU A 54 -1.26 -3.31 -4.22
N ILE A 55 -2.57 -3.49 -4.05
CA ILE A 55 -3.14 -4.19 -2.90
C ILE A 55 -2.92 -5.70 -3.08
N THR A 56 -2.16 -6.31 -2.18
CA THR A 56 -1.87 -7.75 -2.21
C THR A 56 -2.66 -8.54 -1.16
N GLY A 57 -3.30 -7.85 -0.22
CA GLY A 57 -4.03 -8.47 0.89
C GLY A 57 -4.77 -7.43 1.74
N SER A 58 -5.47 -7.90 2.77
CA SER A 58 -6.19 -7.02 3.70
C SER A 58 -5.20 -6.18 4.50
N GLY A 59 -5.16 -4.87 4.23
CA GLY A 59 -4.16 -3.97 4.83
C GLY A 59 -2.72 -4.18 4.35
N GLU A 60 -2.53 -4.92 3.25
CA GLU A 60 -1.20 -5.20 2.68
C GLU A 60 -1.08 -4.63 1.27
N CYS A 61 0.02 -3.94 1.02
CA CYS A 61 0.32 -3.35 -0.27
C CYS A 61 1.77 -3.67 -0.68
N ARG A 62 2.00 -3.76 -1.99
CA ARG A 62 3.32 -3.86 -2.59
C ARG A 62 3.57 -2.66 -3.48
N LEU A 63 4.75 -2.06 -3.37
CA LEU A 63 5.17 -1.02 -4.28
C LEU A 63 5.44 -1.63 -5.66
N ALA A 64 4.77 -1.12 -6.69
CA ALA A 64 5.11 -1.43 -8.07
C ALA A 64 6.26 -0.51 -8.49
N LEU A 65 7.49 -1.04 -8.54
CA LEU A 65 8.67 -0.38 -9.11
C LEU A 65 8.74 -0.64 -10.62
#